data_AF-A0A9N9GTF6-F1
#
_entry.id   AF-A0A9N9GTF6-F1
#
_cell.length_a   1.000
_cell.length_b   1.000
_cell.length_c   1.000
_cell.angle_alpha   90.00
_cell.angle_beta   90.00
_cell.angle_gamma   90.00
#
_symmetry.space_group_name_H-M   'P 1'
#
loop_
_entity.id
_entity.type
_entity.pdbx_description
1 polymer ?
#
loop_
_entity_poly.entity_id
_entity_poly.type
_entity_poly.pdbx_seq_one_letter_code
_entity_poly.pdbx_strand_id
1 'polypeptide(L)'
;LGSEGMVMCVTNGTQNWDTGLTVLAVIETGLADDPLNYQSMIHALEFLDDTQIKKNPKDSKRCYRDNTLGTWGFSTREHGYNVSDCSSLGLEAVLNLQNKLSYTPKLVSKERLCQIIDILLTMQNSDGGQITKRAIQYLYNSQDENGGWYGSWAICFTYATMFVIQCLKNYEETYENSLVVKKGCDFLISKQKEDGGWGESYKSCDTETYIHHENLQVVNTAFALLALMAGQDPARAAYIQNYANKQIMGAMAGLVYNLEVITNQITAAELHNTNLDRTGAANYDFKDGATMWQELTI
;
A
#
# COMPACT_ATOMS: atom_id res chain seq x y z
N LEU A 1 -0.34 -13.77 24.94
CA LEU A 1 1.12 -13.54 24.94
C LEU A 1 1.70 -14.48 23.91
N GLY A 2 2.43 -13.97 22.92
CA GLY A 2 3.07 -14.80 21.90
C GLY A 2 4.25 -15.60 22.48
N SER A 3 4.91 -16.40 21.65
CA SER A 3 6.10 -17.17 22.04
C SER A 3 7.24 -16.28 22.55
N GLU A 4 7.31 -15.03 22.10
CA GLU A 4 8.33 -14.04 22.52
C GLU A 4 7.85 -13.11 23.65
N GLY A 5 6.65 -13.35 24.20
CA GLY A 5 6.08 -12.55 25.28
C GLY A 5 5.25 -11.37 24.79
N MET A 6 5.46 -10.19 25.40
CA MET A 6 4.75 -8.95 25.08
C MET A 6 5.64 -8.09 24.18
N VAL A 7 5.13 -7.73 23.01
CA VAL A 7 5.78 -6.83 22.05
C VAL A 7 4.99 -5.53 21.94
N MET A 8 5.66 -4.45 21.53
CA MET A 8 5.05 -3.13 21.32
C MET A 8 4.90 -2.84 19.84
N CYS A 9 3.72 -2.39 19.42
CA CYS A 9 3.48 -1.93 18.05
C CYS A 9 4.02 -0.51 17.85
N VAL A 10 4.52 -0.21 16.65
CA VAL A 10 5.01 1.14 16.26
C VAL A 10 3.87 2.16 16.21
N THR A 11 2.67 1.70 15.84
CA THR A 11 1.41 2.45 15.91
C THR A 11 0.46 1.79 16.92
N ASN A 12 -0.73 2.35 17.14
CA ASN A 12 -1.77 1.64 17.89
C ASN A 12 -2.48 0.53 17.08
N GLY A 13 -1.87 0.10 15.96
CA GLY A 13 -2.33 -0.96 15.07
C GLY A 13 -2.40 -0.52 13.59
N THR A 14 -2.87 -1.43 12.75
CA THR A 14 -2.97 -1.32 11.28
C THR A 14 -4.42 -1.49 10.81
N GLN A 15 -5.39 -1.31 11.71
CA GLN A 15 -6.75 -1.85 11.56
C GLN A 15 -7.48 -1.33 10.32
N ASN A 16 -7.44 -0.02 10.07
CA ASN A 16 -8.04 0.57 8.87
C ASN A 16 -7.34 0.12 7.58
N TRP A 17 -6.01 0.13 7.59
CA TRP A 17 -5.20 -0.30 6.45
C TRP A 17 -5.48 -1.76 6.07
N ASP A 18 -5.40 -2.66 7.04
CA ASP A 18 -5.64 -4.09 6.84
C ASP A 18 -7.08 -4.37 6.40
N THR A 19 -8.06 -3.70 7.03
CA THR A 19 -9.48 -3.87 6.66
C THR A 19 -9.72 -3.42 5.22
N GLY A 20 -9.19 -2.26 4.84
CA GLY A 20 -9.32 -1.73 3.48
C GLY A 20 -8.74 -2.67 2.43
N LEU A 21 -7.49 -3.11 2.61
CA LEU A 21 -6.84 -4.06 1.69
C LEU A 21 -7.55 -5.41 1.64
N THR A 22 -8.02 -5.92 2.78
CA THR A 22 -8.76 -7.18 2.86
C THR A 22 -10.07 -7.10 2.08
N VAL A 23 -10.82 -6.00 2.23
CA VAL A 23 -12.07 -5.78 1.49
C VAL A 23 -11.82 -5.82 -0.01
N LEU A 24 -10.81 -5.08 -0.49
CA LEU A 24 -10.48 -5.07 -1.92
C LEU A 24 -10.10 -6.46 -2.41
N ALA A 25 -9.24 -7.17 -1.67
CA ALA A 25 -8.84 -8.54 -2.01
C ALA A 25 -10.03 -9.52 -2.08
N VAL A 26 -10.91 -9.50 -1.09
CA VAL A 26 -12.08 -10.40 -1.03
C VAL A 26 -13.06 -10.12 -2.17
N ILE A 27 -13.20 -8.85 -2.57
CA ILE A 27 -14.03 -8.45 -3.72
C ILE A 27 -13.37 -8.87 -5.04
N GLU A 28 -12.10 -8.58 -5.24
CA GLU A 28 -11.38 -8.89 -6.49
C GLU A 28 -11.25 -10.38 -6.77
N THR A 29 -11.16 -11.19 -5.71
CA THR A 29 -11.10 -12.66 -5.82
C THR A 29 -12.47 -13.31 -6.05
N GLY A 30 -13.56 -12.55 -5.97
CA GLY A 30 -14.93 -13.08 -6.02
C GLY A 30 -15.38 -13.78 -4.73
N LEU A 31 -14.55 -13.80 -3.68
CA LEU A 31 -14.91 -14.38 -2.39
C LEU A 31 -16.06 -13.62 -1.72
N ALA A 32 -16.26 -12.34 -2.05
CA ALA A 32 -17.40 -11.56 -1.60
C ALA A 32 -18.76 -12.08 -2.13
N ASP A 33 -18.78 -12.89 -3.19
CA ASP A 33 -20.01 -13.44 -3.76
C ASP A 33 -20.50 -14.69 -3.00
N ASP A 34 -19.62 -15.33 -2.22
CA ASP A 34 -19.94 -16.46 -1.37
C ASP A 34 -20.76 -16.00 -0.15
N PRO A 35 -22.00 -16.50 0.06
CA PRO A 35 -22.83 -16.18 1.22
C PRO A 35 -22.15 -16.39 2.58
N LEU A 36 -21.14 -17.27 2.66
CA LEU A 36 -20.36 -17.47 3.88
C LEU A 36 -19.60 -16.21 4.32
N ASN A 37 -19.27 -15.31 3.38
CA ASN A 37 -18.51 -14.09 3.64
C ASN A 37 -19.38 -12.83 3.79
N TYR A 38 -20.69 -12.92 3.57
CA TYR A 38 -21.58 -11.74 3.56
C TYR A 38 -21.55 -10.97 4.87
N GLN A 39 -21.63 -11.69 6.00
CA GLN A 39 -21.60 -11.06 7.31
C GLN A 39 -20.26 -10.35 7.56
N SER A 40 -19.16 -10.94 7.11
CA SER A 40 -17.83 -10.34 7.21
C SER A 40 -17.73 -9.05 6.41
N MET A 41 -18.31 -8.99 5.21
CA MET A 41 -18.32 -7.77 4.38
C MET A 41 -19.23 -6.67 4.95
N ILE A 42 -20.36 -7.04 5.56
CA ILE A 42 -21.23 -6.10 6.29
C ILE A 42 -20.47 -5.52 7.49
N HIS A 43 -19.82 -6.36 8.31
CA HIS A 43 -19.03 -5.89 9.44
C HIS A 43 -17.83 -5.03 9.01
N ALA A 44 -17.19 -5.35 7.89
CA ALA A 44 -16.12 -4.50 7.34
C ALA A 44 -16.65 -3.11 6.95
N LEU A 45 -17.84 -3.03 6.35
CA LEU A 45 -18.49 -1.75 6.05
C LEU A 45 -18.84 -0.97 7.31
N GLU A 46 -19.41 -1.63 8.32
CA GLU A 46 -19.73 -1.02 9.62
C GLU A 46 -18.48 -0.51 10.32
N PHE A 47 -17.39 -1.28 10.27
CA PHE A 47 -16.10 -0.87 10.80
C PHE A 47 -15.58 0.38 10.10
N LEU A 48 -15.54 0.39 8.75
CA LEU A 48 -15.09 1.55 7.98
C LEU A 48 -15.99 2.77 8.21
N ASP A 49 -17.30 2.58 8.37
CA ASP A 49 -18.22 3.65 8.73
C ASP A 49 -17.94 4.25 10.12
N ASP A 50 -17.65 3.40 11.10
CA ASP A 50 -17.30 3.86 12.45
C ASP A 50 -15.94 4.54 12.45
N THR A 51 -14.94 4.00 11.74
CA THR A 51 -13.57 4.51 11.80
C THR A 51 -13.30 5.74 10.95
N GLN A 52 -14.24 6.16 10.09
CA GLN A 52 -14.12 7.44 9.40
C GLN A 52 -14.06 8.58 10.42
N ILE A 53 -13.15 9.54 10.22
CA ILE A 53 -12.97 10.67 11.13
C ILE A 53 -14.11 11.68 10.94
N LYS A 54 -14.96 11.82 11.97
CA LYS A 54 -16.21 12.61 11.91
C LYS A 54 -16.05 14.08 12.35
N LYS A 55 -14.84 14.49 12.74
CA LYS A 55 -14.52 15.85 13.19
C LYS A 55 -13.05 16.17 13.04
N ASN A 56 -12.72 17.43 12.78
CA ASN A 56 -11.34 17.91 12.84
C ASN A 56 -10.83 17.96 14.30
N PRO A 57 -9.52 17.80 14.54
CA PRO A 57 -8.90 18.06 15.83
C PRO A 57 -9.18 19.49 16.33
N LYS A 58 -9.33 19.64 17.63
CA LYS A 58 -9.34 20.98 18.24
C LYS A 58 -8.00 21.66 17.98
N ASP A 59 -8.02 22.98 17.79
CA ASP A 59 -6.83 23.80 17.56
C ASP A 59 -5.96 23.36 16.37
N SER A 60 -6.53 22.67 15.36
CA SER A 60 -5.77 22.08 14.24
C SER A 60 -4.74 23.04 13.62
N LYS A 61 -5.13 24.28 13.31
CA LYS A 61 -4.23 25.30 12.74
C LYS A 61 -3.07 25.69 13.67
N ARG A 62 -3.32 25.76 14.98
CA ARG A 62 -2.29 26.11 15.99
C ARG A 62 -1.28 24.97 16.15
N CYS A 63 -1.71 23.74 15.91
CA CYS A 63 -0.91 22.52 16.06
C CYS A 63 -0.36 21.97 14.74
N TYR A 64 -0.42 22.75 13.65
CA TYR A 64 0.03 22.33 12.32
C TYR A 64 -0.59 21.00 11.85
N ARG A 65 -1.85 20.77 12.22
CA ARG A 65 -2.61 19.57 11.82
C ARG A 65 -3.36 19.83 10.53
N ASP A 66 -3.28 18.87 9.62
CA ASP A 66 -4.15 18.80 8.45
C ASP A 66 -5.61 18.62 8.84
N ASN A 67 -6.50 19.00 7.92
CA ASN A 67 -7.92 18.72 8.04
C ASN A 67 -8.17 17.22 7.86
N THR A 68 -8.88 16.62 8.81
CA THR A 68 -9.12 15.17 8.86
C THR A 68 -10.60 14.80 8.73
N LEU A 69 -11.50 15.78 8.61
CA LEU A 69 -12.93 15.50 8.48
C LEU A 69 -13.21 14.67 7.22
N GLY A 70 -13.83 13.50 7.40
CA GLY A 70 -14.16 12.56 6.33
C GLY A 70 -13.04 11.57 6.03
N THR A 71 -11.86 11.67 6.62
CA THR A 71 -10.71 10.82 6.27
C THR A 71 -10.64 9.52 7.06
N TRP A 72 -9.78 8.61 6.61
CA TRP A 72 -9.31 7.47 7.40
C TRP A 72 -7.81 7.62 7.71
N GLY A 73 -7.43 7.26 8.93
CA GLY A 73 -6.03 7.08 9.32
C GLY A 73 -5.57 5.64 9.14
N PHE A 74 -4.29 5.38 9.37
CA PHE A 74 -3.70 4.04 9.27
C PHE A 74 -4.35 2.99 10.20
N SER A 75 -4.73 3.41 11.40
CA SER A 75 -5.12 2.52 12.49
C SER A 75 -6.60 2.66 12.84
N THR A 76 -6.93 3.60 13.72
CA THR A 76 -8.25 3.81 14.34
C THR A 76 -8.66 5.27 14.21
N ARG A 77 -9.96 5.57 14.35
CA ARG A 77 -10.47 6.94 14.39
C ARG A 77 -9.85 7.77 15.51
N GLU A 78 -9.60 7.14 16.66
CA GLU A 78 -9.09 7.78 17.87
C GLU A 78 -7.65 8.25 17.72
N HIS A 79 -6.85 7.55 16.90
CA HIS A 79 -5.51 8.03 16.49
C HIS A 79 -5.60 9.36 15.76
N GLY A 80 -6.62 9.53 14.90
CA GLY A 80 -7.07 10.83 14.41
C GLY A 80 -6.11 11.55 13.46
N TYR A 81 -5.03 10.91 13.00
CA TYR A 81 -4.21 11.39 11.88
C TYR A 81 -4.77 10.85 10.58
N ASN A 82 -4.95 11.73 9.59
CA ASN A 82 -5.24 11.33 8.23
C ASN A 82 -3.95 10.92 7.53
N VAL A 83 -4.05 9.95 6.62
CA VAL A 83 -2.98 9.58 5.69
C VAL A 83 -3.63 9.44 4.32
N SER A 84 -3.01 9.98 3.28
CA SER A 84 -3.62 10.11 1.94
C SER A 84 -3.96 8.76 1.31
N ASP A 85 -3.08 7.77 1.45
CA ASP A 85 -3.27 6.41 0.96
C ASP A 85 -4.37 5.67 1.75
N CYS A 86 -4.36 5.73 3.08
CA CYS A 86 -5.36 5.13 3.96
C CYS A 86 -6.74 5.73 3.70
N SER A 87 -6.78 7.04 3.45
CA SER A 87 -7.97 7.79 3.09
C SER A 87 -8.54 7.35 1.74
N SER A 88 -7.68 7.19 0.74
CA SER A 88 -8.06 6.72 -0.60
C SER A 88 -8.52 5.26 -0.56
N LEU A 89 -7.81 4.42 0.18
CA LEU A 89 -8.13 3.00 0.39
C LEU A 89 -9.48 2.83 1.12
N GLY A 90 -9.70 3.57 2.20
CA GLY A 90 -10.96 3.56 2.93
C GLY A 90 -12.14 4.00 2.05
N LEU A 91 -11.96 5.07 1.26
CA LEU A 91 -12.94 5.52 0.28
C LEU A 91 -13.23 4.44 -0.77
N GLU A 92 -12.19 3.85 -1.36
CA GLU A 92 -12.34 2.81 -2.38
C GLU A 92 -13.04 1.56 -1.82
N ALA A 93 -12.66 1.08 -0.64
CA ALA A 93 -13.28 -0.06 0.01
C ALA A 93 -14.78 0.20 0.28
N VAL A 94 -15.13 1.37 0.83
CA VAL A 94 -16.53 1.77 1.05
C VAL A 94 -17.31 1.85 -0.26
N LEU A 95 -16.74 2.45 -1.31
CA LEU A 95 -17.40 2.52 -2.61
C LEU A 95 -17.64 1.12 -3.21
N ASN A 96 -16.66 0.22 -3.09
CA ASN A 96 -16.77 -1.14 -3.58
C ASN A 96 -17.83 -1.95 -2.81
N LEU A 97 -17.78 -1.95 -1.48
CA LEU A 97 -18.76 -2.60 -0.62
C LEU A 97 -20.16 -2.12 -1.00
N GLN A 98 -20.40 -0.82 -0.85
CA GLN A 98 -21.73 -0.25 -1.02
C GLN A 98 -22.26 -0.40 -2.45
N ASN A 99 -21.44 -0.27 -3.50
CA ASN A 99 -21.92 -0.18 -4.89
C ASN A 99 -21.82 -1.48 -5.68
N LYS A 100 -20.90 -2.39 -5.34
CA LYS A 100 -20.76 -3.67 -6.04
C LYS A 100 -21.52 -4.80 -5.34
N LEU A 101 -21.59 -4.77 -4.00
CA LEU A 101 -22.22 -5.85 -3.23
C LEU A 101 -23.67 -5.50 -2.90
N SER A 102 -24.61 -6.15 -3.59
CA SER A 102 -26.04 -5.88 -3.49
C SER A 102 -26.65 -6.11 -2.10
N TYR A 103 -25.99 -6.91 -1.27
CA TYR A 103 -26.43 -7.26 0.08
C TYR A 103 -25.89 -6.32 1.16
N THR A 104 -24.96 -5.41 0.84
CA THR A 104 -24.44 -4.46 1.82
C THR A 104 -25.32 -3.20 1.89
N PRO A 105 -25.48 -2.61 3.09
CA PRO A 105 -26.22 -1.36 3.24
C PRO A 105 -25.44 -0.15 2.71
N LYS A 106 -26.08 1.01 2.65
CA LYS A 106 -25.45 2.32 2.34
C LYS A 106 -25.25 3.09 3.65
N LEU A 107 -24.16 2.85 4.37
CA LEU A 107 -23.89 3.49 5.67
C LEU A 107 -23.18 4.84 5.53
N VAL A 108 -22.24 4.95 4.60
CA VAL A 108 -21.49 6.18 4.36
C VAL A 108 -22.21 7.01 3.30
N SER A 109 -22.73 8.16 3.73
CA SER A 109 -23.54 9.04 2.88
C SER A 109 -22.70 9.71 1.79
N LYS A 110 -23.37 10.18 0.72
CA LYS A 110 -22.72 10.90 -0.39
C LYS A 110 -21.95 12.12 0.11
N GLU A 111 -22.50 12.84 1.08
CA GLU A 111 -21.85 14.02 1.68
C GLU A 111 -20.53 13.63 2.35
N ARG A 112 -20.49 12.51 3.08
CA ARG A 112 -19.27 11.99 3.71
C ARG A 112 -18.25 11.47 2.71
N LEU A 113 -18.72 10.93 1.57
CA LEU A 113 -17.86 10.55 0.45
C LEU A 113 -17.28 11.79 -0.26
N CYS A 114 -18.04 12.88 -0.37
CA CYS A 114 -17.53 14.14 -0.93
C CYS A 114 -16.51 14.82 0.00
N GLN A 115 -16.72 14.78 1.32
CA GLN A 115 -15.78 15.35 2.31
C GLN A 115 -14.36 14.79 2.14
N ILE A 116 -14.22 13.48 1.96
CA ILE A 116 -12.90 12.87 1.76
C ILE A 116 -12.25 13.27 0.43
N ILE A 117 -13.04 13.38 -0.63
CA ILE A 117 -12.56 13.85 -1.93
C ILE A 117 -12.03 15.28 -1.81
N ASP A 118 -12.77 16.16 -1.13
CA ASP A 118 -12.35 17.55 -0.90
C ASP A 118 -11.00 17.60 -0.17
N ILE A 119 -10.82 16.77 0.86
CA ILE A 119 -9.54 16.69 1.60
C ILE A 119 -8.41 16.14 0.72
N LEU A 120 -8.61 15.04 0.00
CA LEU A 120 -7.59 14.49 -0.91
C LEU A 120 -7.17 15.52 -1.97
N LEU A 121 -8.09 16.35 -2.44
CA LEU A 121 -7.79 17.46 -3.35
C LEU A 121 -6.97 18.58 -2.68
N THR A 122 -7.06 18.75 -1.35
CA THR A 122 -6.24 19.72 -0.61
C THR A 122 -4.83 19.24 -0.28
N MET A 123 -4.58 17.92 -0.25
CA MET A 123 -3.26 17.32 0.03
C MET A 123 -2.28 17.42 -1.13
N GLN A 124 -2.60 18.24 -2.14
CA GLN A 124 -1.74 18.46 -3.29
C GLN A 124 -0.60 19.39 -2.88
N ASN A 125 0.60 19.10 -3.37
CA ASN A 125 1.71 20.04 -3.27
C ASN A 125 1.37 21.37 -4.00
N SER A 126 2.06 22.45 -3.63
CA SER A 126 1.72 23.85 -3.93
C SER A 126 1.76 24.24 -5.42
N ASP A 127 1.98 23.29 -6.32
CA ASP A 127 2.24 23.52 -7.74
C ASP A 127 0.98 23.51 -8.63
N GLY A 128 -0.22 23.23 -8.09
CA GLY A 128 -1.50 23.77 -8.58
C GLY A 128 -2.14 23.18 -9.86
N GLY A 129 -2.76 22.00 -9.77
CA GLY A 129 -3.94 21.68 -10.61
C GLY A 129 -3.74 20.85 -11.89
N GLN A 130 -2.53 20.33 -12.19
CA GLN A 130 -2.30 19.29 -13.22
C GLN A 130 -2.00 17.91 -12.61
N ILE A 131 -2.70 17.59 -11.53
CA ILE A 131 -2.54 16.46 -10.59
C ILE A 131 -2.06 15.19 -11.30
N THR A 132 -2.89 14.67 -12.19
CA THR A 132 -2.65 13.44 -12.94
C THR A 132 -1.41 13.52 -13.82
N LYS A 133 -1.29 14.54 -14.66
CA LYS A 133 -0.21 14.60 -15.66
C LYS A 133 1.16 14.72 -14.99
N ARG A 134 1.24 15.48 -13.90
CA ARG A 134 2.50 15.66 -13.16
C ARG A 134 2.84 14.48 -12.28
N ALA A 135 1.86 13.88 -11.61
CA ALA A 135 2.07 12.62 -10.89
C ALA A 135 2.62 11.56 -11.85
N ILE A 136 2.01 11.41 -13.03
CA ILE A 136 2.49 10.47 -14.06
C ILE A 136 3.88 10.84 -14.56
N GLN A 137 4.16 12.13 -14.80
CA GLN A 137 5.51 12.56 -15.19
C GLN A 137 6.55 12.30 -14.09
N TYR A 138 6.20 12.48 -12.83
CA TYR A 138 7.05 12.13 -11.69
C TYR A 138 7.32 10.62 -11.66
N LEU A 139 6.29 9.78 -11.87
CA LEU A 139 6.47 8.34 -11.99
C LEU A 139 7.41 7.98 -13.15
N TYR A 140 7.29 8.63 -14.31
CA TYR A 140 8.23 8.41 -15.40
C TYR A 140 9.67 8.80 -15.04
N ASN A 141 9.85 9.95 -14.38
CA ASN A 141 11.17 10.48 -14.05
C ASN A 141 11.84 9.77 -12.87
N SER A 142 11.06 9.13 -12.01
CA SER A 142 11.54 8.36 -10.84
C SER A 142 11.78 6.88 -11.15
N GLN A 143 11.54 6.43 -12.39
CA GLN A 143 11.88 5.08 -12.80
C GLN A 143 13.40 4.91 -12.76
N ASP A 144 13.86 3.89 -12.03
CA ASP A 144 15.26 3.52 -11.93
C ASP A 144 15.82 3.11 -13.31
N GLU A 145 17.15 3.23 -13.49
CA GLU A 145 17.81 2.84 -14.72
C GLU A 145 17.61 1.36 -15.08
N ASN A 146 17.42 0.50 -14.08
CA ASN A 146 17.11 -0.91 -14.26
C ASN A 146 15.64 -1.17 -14.59
N GLY A 147 14.77 -0.16 -14.56
CA GLY A 147 13.36 -0.20 -14.94
C GLY A 147 12.36 -0.30 -13.79
N GLY A 148 12.80 -0.61 -12.58
CA GLY A 148 11.94 -0.63 -11.39
C GLY A 148 11.68 0.76 -10.80
N TRP A 149 10.91 0.83 -9.72
CA TRP A 149 10.76 2.02 -8.89
C TRP A 149 11.16 1.73 -7.46
N TYR A 150 11.83 2.65 -6.79
CA TYR A 150 12.16 2.52 -5.38
C TYR A 150 10.91 2.68 -4.49
N GLY A 151 10.79 1.87 -3.44
CA GLY A 151 9.66 1.89 -2.51
C GLY A 151 10.03 2.39 -1.13
N SER A 152 9.21 3.30 -0.57
CA SER A 152 9.47 3.97 0.71
C SER A 152 8.66 3.43 1.89
N TRP A 153 7.66 2.58 1.64
CA TRP A 153 6.69 2.14 2.66
C TRP A 153 6.64 0.61 2.85
N ALA A 154 7.41 -0.12 2.04
CA ALA A 154 7.63 -1.55 2.14
C ALA A 154 8.91 -1.91 1.36
N ILE A 155 9.35 -3.16 1.47
CA ILE A 155 10.50 -3.66 0.72
C ILE A 155 10.09 -4.03 -0.71
N CYS A 156 10.76 -3.52 -1.74
CA CYS A 156 11.12 -2.13 -1.96
C CYS A 156 10.72 -1.87 -3.42
N PHE A 157 11.46 -2.48 -4.35
CA PHE A 157 11.21 -2.31 -5.76
C PHE A 157 9.99 -3.08 -6.25
N THR A 158 9.77 -4.31 -5.75
CA THR A 158 8.56 -5.08 -6.11
C THR A 158 7.28 -4.37 -5.69
N TYR A 159 7.28 -3.76 -4.50
CA TYR A 159 6.19 -2.96 -3.96
C TYR A 159 5.87 -1.73 -4.82
N ALA A 160 6.85 -0.84 -5.04
CA ALA A 160 6.59 0.40 -5.76
C ALA A 160 6.30 0.15 -7.24
N THR A 161 7.03 -0.76 -7.88
CA THR A 161 6.78 -1.13 -9.29
C THR A 161 5.36 -1.65 -9.49
N MET A 162 4.82 -2.40 -8.52
CA MET A 162 3.41 -2.83 -8.54
C MET A 162 2.44 -1.65 -8.53
N PHE A 163 2.58 -0.71 -7.59
CA PHE A 163 1.69 0.44 -7.52
C PHE A 163 1.79 1.33 -8.76
N VAL A 164 3.00 1.55 -9.28
CA VAL A 164 3.19 2.38 -10.47
C VAL A 164 2.57 1.74 -11.70
N ILE A 165 2.81 0.46 -11.97
CA ILE A 165 2.21 -0.20 -13.14
C ILE A 165 0.68 -0.27 -13.01
N GLN A 166 0.13 -0.49 -11.81
CA GLN A 166 -1.32 -0.41 -11.59
C GLN A 166 -1.88 1.00 -11.85
N CYS A 167 -1.14 2.04 -11.45
CA CYS A 167 -1.50 3.42 -11.74
C CYS A 167 -1.52 3.67 -13.27
N LEU A 168 -0.46 3.29 -13.97
CA LEU A 168 -0.30 3.49 -15.42
C LEU A 168 -1.35 2.71 -16.24
N LYS A 169 -1.78 1.54 -15.76
CA LYS A 169 -2.90 0.79 -16.37
C LYS A 169 -4.18 1.63 -16.43
N ASN A 170 -4.45 2.48 -15.44
CA ASN A 170 -5.62 3.39 -15.46
C ASN A 170 -5.54 4.48 -16.54
N TYR A 171 -4.37 4.66 -17.16
CA TYR A 171 -4.11 5.51 -18.32
C TYR A 171 -3.97 4.71 -19.61
N GLU A 172 -4.43 3.46 -19.62
CA GLU A 172 -4.38 2.54 -20.75
C GLU A 172 -2.95 2.22 -21.23
N GLU A 173 -1.95 2.46 -20.37
CA GLU A 173 -0.58 2.05 -20.61
C GLU A 173 -0.39 0.57 -20.25
N THR A 174 0.27 -0.14 -21.16
CA THR A 174 0.47 -1.58 -21.14
C THR A 174 1.87 -1.89 -21.63
N TYR A 175 2.28 -3.15 -21.49
CA TYR A 175 3.56 -3.66 -21.96
C TYR A 175 3.80 -3.42 -23.46
N GLU A 176 2.75 -3.50 -24.27
CA GLU A 176 2.86 -3.36 -25.74
C GLU A 176 2.96 -1.91 -26.21
N ASN A 177 2.37 -0.96 -25.49
CA ASN A 177 2.25 0.44 -25.94
C ASN A 177 3.07 1.45 -25.11
N SER A 178 3.64 1.06 -23.96
CA SER A 178 4.42 1.95 -23.10
C SER A 178 5.80 1.38 -22.78
N LEU A 179 6.85 2.11 -23.18
CA LEU A 179 8.23 1.73 -22.85
C LEU A 179 8.47 1.76 -21.34
N VAL A 180 7.79 2.63 -20.61
CA VAL A 180 7.90 2.74 -19.14
C VAL A 180 7.34 1.48 -18.48
N VAL A 181 6.12 1.08 -18.85
CA VAL A 181 5.50 -0.16 -18.35
C VAL A 181 6.32 -1.38 -18.74
N LYS A 182 6.77 -1.44 -20.00
CA LYS A 182 7.63 -2.52 -20.51
C LYS A 182 8.89 -2.70 -19.68
N LYS A 183 9.63 -1.62 -19.42
CA LYS A 183 10.83 -1.65 -18.56
C LYS A 183 10.52 -2.12 -17.14
N GLY A 184 9.39 -1.71 -16.56
CA GLY A 184 8.95 -2.16 -15.25
C GLY A 184 8.65 -3.66 -15.20
N CYS A 185 7.94 -4.18 -16.21
CA CYS A 185 7.70 -5.61 -16.35
C CYS A 185 9.01 -6.38 -16.57
N ASP A 186 9.86 -5.94 -17.50
CA ASP A 186 11.16 -6.55 -17.81
C ASP A 186 12.06 -6.59 -16.57
N PHE A 187 12.08 -5.51 -15.78
CA PHE A 187 12.76 -5.44 -14.49
C PHE A 187 12.27 -6.57 -13.57
N LEU A 188 10.96 -6.68 -13.33
CA LEU A 188 10.41 -7.73 -12.47
C LEU A 188 10.75 -9.13 -13.00
N ILE A 189 10.61 -9.37 -14.31
CA ILE A 189 10.97 -10.66 -14.91
C ILE A 189 12.44 -10.99 -14.70
N SER A 190 13.34 -10.00 -14.82
CA SER A 190 14.78 -10.19 -14.58
C SER A 190 15.10 -10.59 -13.13
N LYS A 191 14.20 -10.33 -12.18
CA LYS A 191 14.35 -10.66 -10.75
C LYS A 191 13.57 -11.91 -10.31
N GLN A 192 12.93 -12.61 -11.25
CA GLN A 192 12.25 -13.86 -10.92
C GLN A 192 13.25 -14.96 -10.54
N LYS A 193 12.97 -15.71 -9.49
CA LYS A 193 13.77 -16.88 -9.07
C LYS A 193 13.40 -18.12 -9.90
N GLU A 194 14.26 -19.14 -9.91
CA GLU A 194 14.09 -20.36 -10.72
C GLU A 194 12.79 -21.12 -10.43
N ASP A 195 12.36 -21.09 -9.16
CA ASP A 195 11.10 -21.67 -8.69
C ASP A 195 9.87 -20.81 -8.98
N GLY A 196 10.06 -19.69 -9.70
CA GLY A 196 8.97 -18.93 -10.28
C GLY A 196 8.39 -17.81 -9.42
N GLY A 197 8.88 -17.62 -8.18
CA GLY A 197 8.47 -16.51 -7.32
C GLY A 197 9.50 -15.39 -7.23
N TRP A 198 9.24 -14.44 -6.32
CA TRP A 198 10.11 -13.30 -6.01
C TRP A 198 10.43 -13.26 -4.52
N GLY A 199 11.59 -12.70 -4.21
CA GLY A 199 12.01 -12.46 -2.83
C GLY A 199 13.03 -11.34 -2.80
N GLU A 200 12.71 -10.29 -2.06
CA GLU A 200 13.51 -9.07 -1.96
C GLU A 200 13.96 -8.88 -0.51
N SER A 201 15.25 -8.58 -0.33
CA SER A 201 15.85 -8.39 0.99
C SER A 201 15.57 -6.97 1.50
N TYR A 202 15.44 -6.80 2.81
CA TYR A 202 15.34 -5.46 3.42
C TYR A 202 16.52 -4.55 3.08
N LYS A 203 17.70 -5.15 2.81
CA LYS A 203 18.90 -4.43 2.38
C LYS A 203 18.67 -3.64 1.10
N SER A 204 17.67 -4.00 0.29
CA SER A 204 17.31 -3.22 -0.90
C SER A 204 16.86 -1.79 -0.57
N CYS A 205 16.31 -1.58 0.63
CA CYS A 205 15.99 -0.24 1.14
C CYS A 205 17.28 0.51 1.50
N ASP A 206 18.20 -0.14 2.22
CA ASP A 206 19.45 0.47 2.67
C ASP A 206 20.37 0.88 1.51
N THR A 207 20.44 0.05 0.47
CA THR A 207 21.36 0.23 -0.66
C THR A 207 20.69 0.82 -1.90
N GLU A 208 19.41 1.16 -1.83
CA GLU A 208 18.60 1.68 -2.95
C GLU A 208 18.77 0.87 -4.24
N THR A 209 18.92 -0.45 -4.10
CA THR A 209 19.20 -1.37 -5.21
C THR A 209 18.56 -2.72 -4.93
N TYR A 210 18.10 -3.42 -5.97
CA TYR A 210 17.44 -4.71 -5.76
C TYR A 210 18.41 -5.79 -5.28
N ILE A 211 18.23 -6.24 -4.03
CA ILE A 211 18.96 -7.35 -3.43
C ILE A 211 18.03 -8.55 -3.28
N HIS A 212 18.39 -9.67 -3.92
CA HIS A 212 17.65 -10.92 -3.78
C HIS A 212 17.66 -11.41 -2.33
N HIS A 213 16.48 -11.79 -1.85
CA HIS A 213 16.35 -12.54 -0.61
C HIS A 213 16.70 -14.03 -0.85
N GLU A 214 17.26 -14.68 0.17
CA GLU A 214 17.65 -16.10 0.12
C GLU A 214 16.43 -16.98 -0.22
N ASN A 215 15.31 -16.71 0.45
CA ASN A 215 14.03 -17.42 0.26
C ASN A 215 13.04 -16.63 -0.59
N LEU A 216 12.11 -17.33 -1.24
CA LEU A 216 10.88 -16.72 -1.76
C LEU A 216 10.12 -15.97 -0.67
N GLN A 217 9.48 -14.87 -1.06
CA GLN A 217 8.59 -14.10 -0.20
C GLN A 217 7.21 -14.02 -0.87
N VAL A 218 6.19 -14.46 -0.14
CA VAL A 218 4.81 -14.49 -0.62
C VAL A 218 4.35 -13.09 -1.03
N VAL A 219 4.71 -12.08 -0.24
CA VAL A 219 4.36 -10.67 -0.49
C VAL A 219 5.02 -10.11 -1.75
N ASN A 220 6.34 -10.29 -1.93
CA ASN A 220 7.03 -9.81 -3.13
C ASN A 220 6.54 -10.55 -4.39
N THR A 221 6.23 -11.85 -4.25
CA THR A 221 5.64 -12.64 -5.34
C THR A 221 4.27 -12.09 -5.73
N ALA A 222 3.41 -11.77 -4.76
CA ALA A 222 2.11 -11.17 -5.02
C ALA A 222 2.23 -9.82 -5.72
N PHE A 223 3.12 -8.93 -5.24
CA PHE A 223 3.37 -7.63 -5.86
C PHE A 223 3.84 -7.76 -7.30
N ALA A 224 4.83 -8.62 -7.57
CA ALA A 224 5.32 -8.85 -8.92
C ALA A 224 4.21 -9.39 -9.85
N LEU A 225 3.40 -10.34 -9.39
CA LEU A 225 2.29 -10.88 -10.18
C LEU A 225 1.21 -9.84 -10.46
N LEU A 226 0.81 -9.05 -9.45
CA LEU A 226 -0.15 -7.95 -9.60
C LEU A 226 0.34 -6.92 -10.63
N ALA A 227 1.63 -6.56 -10.57
CA ALA A 227 2.25 -5.65 -11.53
C ALA A 227 2.22 -6.21 -12.96
N LEU A 228 2.62 -7.47 -13.14
CA LEU A 228 2.66 -8.10 -14.47
C LEU A 228 1.25 -8.30 -15.06
N MET A 229 0.25 -8.62 -14.23
CA MET A 229 -1.16 -8.64 -14.63
C MET A 229 -1.63 -7.27 -15.08
N ALA A 230 -1.30 -6.23 -14.32
CA ALA A 230 -1.68 -4.86 -14.64
C ALA A 230 -1.00 -4.36 -15.92
N GLY A 231 0.27 -4.70 -16.12
CA GLY A 231 1.04 -4.38 -17.31
C GLY A 231 0.61 -5.14 -18.57
N GLN A 232 -0.23 -6.18 -18.45
CA GLN A 232 -0.70 -7.00 -19.57
C GLN A 232 0.42 -7.63 -20.40
N ASP A 233 1.50 -8.09 -19.75
CA ASP A 233 2.62 -8.75 -20.43
C ASP A 233 2.17 -10.09 -21.07
N PRO A 234 2.18 -10.21 -22.41
CA PRO A 234 1.67 -11.40 -23.10
C PRO A 234 2.57 -12.62 -22.94
N ALA A 235 3.86 -12.46 -22.64
CA ALA A 235 4.79 -13.58 -22.50
C ALA A 235 4.44 -14.49 -21.31
N ARG A 236 3.68 -13.98 -20.34
CA ARG A 236 3.35 -14.70 -19.11
C ARG A 236 1.89 -14.69 -18.71
N ALA A 237 0.97 -14.22 -19.55
CA ALA A 237 -0.48 -14.29 -19.29
C ALA A 237 -0.94 -15.70 -18.83
N ALA A 238 -0.43 -16.76 -19.47
CA ALA A 238 -0.72 -18.15 -19.10
C ALA A 238 0.02 -18.63 -17.83
N TYR A 239 1.23 -18.12 -17.57
CA TYR A 239 2.02 -18.46 -16.38
C TYR A 239 1.42 -17.83 -15.12
N ILE A 240 1.03 -16.56 -15.23
CA ILE A 240 0.38 -15.78 -14.19
C ILE A 240 -0.97 -16.41 -13.79
N GLN A 241 -1.81 -16.83 -14.75
CA GLN A 241 -3.05 -17.57 -14.45
C GLN A 241 -2.80 -18.86 -13.66
N ASN A 242 -1.74 -19.61 -14.00
CA ASN A 242 -1.41 -20.86 -13.31
C ASN A 242 -0.85 -20.66 -11.89
N TYR A 243 -0.08 -19.60 -11.65
CA TYR A 243 0.45 -19.26 -10.33
C TYR A 243 -0.59 -18.56 -9.44
N ALA A 244 -1.42 -17.70 -10.03
CA ALA A 244 -2.53 -17.00 -9.36
C ALA A 244 -3.49 -17.98 -8.67
N ASN A 245 -3.85 -19.06 -9.37
CA ASN A 245 -4.74 -20.10 -8.85
C ASN A 245 -4.14 -20.93 -7.70
N LYS A 246 -2.82 -20.92 -7.51
CA LYS A 246 -2.12 -21.74 -6.49
C LYS A 246 -1.63 -20.95 -5.27
N GLN A 247 -1.32 -19.66 -5.41
CA GLN A 247 -0.69 -18.87 -4.33
C GLN A 247 -1.32 -17.50 -4.03
N ILE A 248 -1.99 -16.82 -4.98
CA ILE A 248 -2.50 -15.45 -4.74
C ILE A 248 -3.64 -15.43 -3.71
N MET A 249 -4.49 -16.47 -3.70
CA MET A 249 -5.55 -16.65 -2.68
C MET A 249 -4.98 -16.73 -1.25
N GLY A 250 -3.78 -17.29 -1.09
CA GLY A 250 -3.06 -17.34 0.19
C GLY A 250 -2.21 -16.09 0.46
N ALA A 251 -1.78 -15.36 -0.57
CA ALA A 251 -0.92 -14.19 -0.46
C ALA A 251 -1.67 -12.91 -0.09
N MET A 252 -2.90 -12.71 -0.58
CA MET A 252 -3.73 -11.60 -0.12
C MET A 252 -4.25 -11.83 1.31
N ALA A 253 -4.54 -13.09 1.68
CA ALA A 253 -4.74 -13.48 3.08
C ALA A 253 -3.43 -13.37 3.90
N GLY A 254 -2.28 -13.56 3.26
CA GLY A 254 -0.94 -13.46 3.84
C GLY A 254 -0.44 -12.04 4.08
N LEU A 255 -0.90 -11.04 3.33
CA LEU A 255 -0.71 -9.62 3.65
C LEU A 255 -1.33 -9.29 5.03
N VAL A 256 -2.41 -9.99 5.39
CA VAL A 256 -3.09 -9.87 6.69
C VAL A 256 -2.45 -10.78 7.76
N TYR A 257 -1.85 -11.91 7.37
CA TYR A 257 -1.30 -12.90 8.31
C TYR A 257 0.21 -12.79 8.60
N ASN A 258 1.01 -12.13 7.75
CA ASN A 258 2.48 -12.04 7.90
C ASN A 258 2.97 -10.67 8.37
N LEU A 259 2.22 -10.03 9.26
CA LEU A 259 2.70 -8.84 9.98
C LEU A 259 3.94 -9.14 10.84
N GLU A 260 4.27 -10.39 11.20
CA GLU A 260 5.53 -10.72 11.91
C GLU A 260 6.78 -10.63 11.02
N VAL A 261 6.68 -10.92 9.72
CA VAL A 261 7.81 -10.79 8.77
C VAL A 261 7.91 -9.36 8.26
N ILE A 262 6.76 -8.69 8.10
CA ILE A 262 6.66 -7.32 7.64
C ILE A 262 7.10 -6.33 8.74
N THR A 263 6.76 -6.53 10.02
CA THR A 263 7.15 -5.56 11.08
C THR A 263 8.65 -5.50 11.35
N ASN A 264 9.37 -6.63 11.34
CA ASN A 264 10.84 -6.62 11.49
C ASN A 264 11.56 -5.97 10.30
N GLN A 265 10.87 -5.81 9.17
CA GLN A 265 11.41 -5.34 7.91
C GLN A 265 10.94 -3.92 7.52
N ILE A 266 9.74 -3.50 7.93
CA ILE A 266 9.22 -2.13 7.78
C ILE A 266 10.00 -1.13 8.63
N THR A 267 10.49 -1.52 9.81
CA THR A 267 11.34 -0.64 10.64
C THR A 267 12.61 -0.18 9.90
N ALA A 268 13.11 -0.95 8.93
CA ALA A 268 14.24 -0.57 8.08
C ALA A 268 13.83 0.35 6.90
N ALA A 269 12.59 0.23 6.39
CA ALA A 269 12.08 1.07 5.31
C ALA A 269 11.63 2.46 5.78
N GLU A 270 11.03 2.56 6.98
CA GLU A 270 10.59 3.84 7.56
C GLU A 270 11.73 4.68 8.15
N LEU A 271 12.87 4.04 8.45
CA LEU A 271 14.04 4.66 9.07
C LEU A 271 15.29 4.28 8.28
N HIS A 272 15.61 5.05 7.24
CA HIS A 272 16.96 5.05 6.68
C HIS A 272 17.96 5.21 7.85
N ASN A 273 18.74 4.16 8.17
CA ASN A 273 19.67 4.02 9.31
C ASN A 273 19.18 3.45 10.67
N THR A 274 18.25 2.48 10.73
CA THR A 274 18.20 1.64 11.96
C THR A 274 19.09 0.40 11.84
N ASN A 275 20.33 0.51 12.35
CA ASN A 275 21.17 -0.64 12.65
C ASN A 275 20.56 -1.44 13.81
N LEU A 276 19.77 -2.46 13.50
CA LEU A 276 19.39 -3.49 14.47
C LEU A 276 20.56 -4.47 14.66
N ASP A 277 21.58 -4.05 15.42
CA ASP A 277 22.49 -5.03 16.02
C ASP A 277 21.71 -5.87 17.02
N ARG A 278 22.02 -7.17 17.06
CA ARG A 278 21.31 -8.28 17.75
C ARG A 278 21.12 -8.13 19.29
N THR A 279 21.26 -6.93 19.84
CA THR A 279 21.17 -6.65 21.28
C THR A 279 20.13 -5.59 21.67
N GLY A 280 19.24 -5.16 20.76
CA GLY A 280 17.99 -4.49 21.15
C GLY A 280 18.14 -3.16 21.92
N ALA A 281 19.15 -2.35 21.58
CA ALA A 281 19.27 -0.98 22.09
C ALA A 281 19.59 -0.03 20.93
N ALA A 282 18.57 0.66 20.42
CA ALA A 282 18.77 1.78 19.51
C ALA A 282 19.29 2.98 20.32
N ASN A 283 20.55 3.36 20.12
CA ASN A 283 21.07 4.65 20.56
C ASN A 283 20.58 5.72 19.58
N TYR A 284 19.59 6.52 20.00
CA TYR A 284 19.16 7.71 19.27
C TYR A 284 20.10 8.88 19.55
N ASP A 285 20.75 9.44 18.52
CA ASP A 285 21.29 10.80 18.57
C ASP A 285 20.24 11.76 17.99
N PHE A 286 19.72 12.65 18.84
CA PHE A 286 18.51 13.45 18.59
C PHE A 286 18.68 14.60 17.59
N LYS A 287 19.80 14.67 16.86
CA LYS A 287 20.16 15.86 16.08
C LYS A 287 19.77 15.81 14.60
N ASP A 288 19.56 14.63 14.01
CA ASP A 288 19.42 14.51 12.55
C ASP A 288 17.99 14.22 12.05
N GLY A 289 17.01 14.00 12.96
CA GLY A 289 15.62 13.71 12.57
C GLY A 289 14.78 14.91 12.13
N ALA A 290 15.27 16.14 12.33
CA ALA A 290 14.52 17.37 12.05
C ALA A 290 14.70 17.88 10.61
N THR A 291 15.73 17.44 9.89
CA THR A 291 16.05 17.92 8.53
C THR A 291 15.32 17.15 7.43
N MET A 292 14.98 15.87 7.64
CA MET A 292 14.30 15.05 6.62
C MET A 292 12.88 15.55 6.30
N TRP A 293 12.20 16.18 7.26
CA TRP A 293 10.86 16.77 7.05
C TRP A 293 10.87 18.09 6.28
N GLN A 294 12.04 18.68 6.01
CA GLN A 294 12.15 19.91 5.21
C GLN A 294 12.41 19.65 3.72
N GLU A 295 13.01 18.51 3.36
CA GLU A 295 13.48 18.26 1.99
C GLU A 295 12.43 17.66 1.03
N LEU A 296 11.27 17.22 1.55
CA LEU A 296 10.14 16.73 0.74
C LEU A 296 9.09 17.81 0.41
N THR A 297 9.44 19.10 0.59
CA THR A 297 8.54 20.25 0.34
C THR A 297 9.05 21.18 -0.77
N ILE A 298 9.57 20.63 -1.87
CA ILE A 298 9.93 21.40 -3.07
C ILE A 298 9.32 20.77 -4.32
#